data_AF-A0A740JWL5-F1
#
_entry.id   AF-A0A740JWL5-F1
#
_cell.length_a   1.000
_cell.length_b   1.000
_cell.length_c   1.000
_cell.angle_alpha   90.00
_cell.angle_beta   90.00
_cell.angle_gamma   90.00
#
_symmetry.space_group_name_H-M   'P 1'
#
loop_
_entity.id
_entity.type
_entity.pdbx_description
1 polymer ?
#
loop_
_entity_poly.entity_id
_entity_poly.type
_entity_poly.pdbx_seq_one_letter_code
_entity_poly.pdbx_strand_id
1 'polypeptide(L)'
;MGINEIIMYIMMFFMLIAAVDRILSQFGGSARFLGKFGKSIEGSGGQFEEGFMAMGALGLAMVGMTALAPVLAHVLGPVIIPVYEMLGANPSMFAGTLLACDMGGFFLAKELAGGDVAAWLYSGLILGSMMGPTIVFSIPVAL
;
A
#
# COMPACT_ATOMS: atom_id res chain seq x y z
N MET A 1 2.92 -13.79 22.38
CA MET A 1 2.74 -13.53 20.95
C MET A 1 1.36 -12.97 20.71
N GLY A 2 1.27 -11.82 20.06
CA GLY A 2 -0.02 -11.24 19.67
C GLY A 2 -0.63 -11.99 18.48
N ILE A 3 -1.95 -11.85 18.29
CA ILE A 3 -2.67 -12.43 17.13
C ILE A 3 -2.07 -11.92 15.81
N ASN A 4 -1.71 -10.64 15.74
CA ASN A 4 -1.04 -10.02 14.60
C ASN A 4 0.29 -10.73 14.25
N GLU A 5 1.11 -11.03 15.25
CA GLU A 5 2.38 -11.73 15.04
C GLU A 5 2.14 -13.13 14.47
N ILE A 6 1.15 -13.86 15.00
CA ILE A 6 0.79 -15.19 14.50
C ILE A 6 0.37 -15.13 13.04
N ILE A 7 -0.49 -14.18 12.67
CA ILE A 7 -0.94 -14.00 11.28
C ILE A 7 0.26 -13.72 10.37
N MET A 8 1.15 -12.81 10.78
CA MET A 8 2.36 -12.46 10.03
C MET A 8 3.27 -13.68 9.83
N TYR A 9 3.45 -14.52 10.84
CA TYR A 9 4.24 -15.75 10.72
C TYR A 9 3.63 -16.74 9.73
N ILE A 10 2.30 -16.89 9.72
CA ILE A 10 1.62 -17.77 8.76
C ILE A 10 1.80 -17.23 7.33
N MET A 11 1.61 -15.94 7.11
CA MET A 11 1.82 -15.32 5.79
C MET A 11 3.26 -15.48 5.29
N MET A 12 4.24 -15.22 6.17
CA MET A 12 5.66 -15.37 5.85
C MET A 12 6.01 -16.83 5.50
N PHE A 13 5.43 -17.80 6.21
CA PHE A 13 5.62 -19.22 5.92
C PHE A 13 5.17 -19.58 4.49
N PHE A 14 3.99 -19.11 4.07
CA PHE A 14 3.50 -19.34 2.70
C PHE A 14 4.31 -18.59 1.64
N MET A 15 4.77 -17.37 1.93
CA MET A 15 5.68 -16.64 1.03
C MET A 15 6.98 -17.42 0.82
N LEU A 16 7.56 -18.00 1.86
CA LEU A 16 8.76 -18.82 1.76
C LEU A 16 8.52 -20.09 0.92
N ILE A 17 7.37 -20.74 1.10
CA ILE A 17 6.98 -21.89 0.25
C ILE A 17 6.93 -21.47 -1.23
N ALA A 18 6.30 -20.35 -1.54
CA ALA A 18 6.18 -19.83 -2.90
C ALA A 18 7.55 -19.47 -3.51
N ALA A 19 8.44 -18.86 -2.71
CA ALA A 19 9.81 -18.59 -3.11
C ALA A 19 10.59 -19.89 -3.42
N VAL A 20 10.45 -20.92 -2.59
CA VAL A 20 11.07 -22.23 -2.80
C VAL A 20 10.52 -22.90 -4.06
N ASP A 21 9.21 -22.87 -4.29
CA ASP A 21 8.58 -23.37 -5.51
C ASP A 21 9.12 -22.65 -6.75
N ARG A 22 9.29 -21.31 -6.68
CA ARG A 22 9.87 -20.53 -7.79
C ARG A 22 11.30 -20.96 -8.12
N ILE A 23 12.14 -21.19 -7.10
CA ILE A 23 13.52 -21.67 -7.29
C ILE A 23 13.49 -23.07 -7.92
N LEU A 24 12.70 -24.00 -7.39
CA LEU A 24 12.63 -25.38 -7.90
C LEU A 24 12.01 -25.46 -9.30
N SER A 25 11.12 -24.53 -9.65
CA SER A 25 10.55 -24.39 -10.99
C SER A 25 11.65 -24.20 -12.05
N GLN A 26 12.74 -23.48 -11.73
CA GLN A 26 13.88 -23.31 -12.64
C GLN A 26 14.67 -24.62 -12.89
N PHE A 27 14.61 -25.58 -11.96
CA PHE A 27 15.35 -26.86 -12.04
C PHE A 27 14.48 -28.04 -12.52
N GLY A 28 13.29 -27.76 -13.08
CA GLY A 28 12.41 -28.79 -13.64
C GLY A 28 11.23 -29.18 -12.76
N GLY A 29 10.83 -28.30 -11.82
CA GLY A 29 9.56 -28.37 -11.10
C GLY A 29 9.66 -28.94 -9.69
N SER A 30 8.89 -28.36 -8.77
CA SER A 30 8.82 -28.79 -7.36
C SER A 30 8.31 -30.21 -7.21
N ALA A 31 7.34 -30.65 -8.02
CA ALA A 31 6.84 -32.02 -8.03
C ALA A 31 7.91 -33.08 -8.34
N ARG A 32 8.92 -32.73 -9.15
CA ARG A 32 10.02 -33.64 -9.51
C ARG A 32 11.03 -33.79 -8.36
N PHE A 33 11.32 -32.71 -7.64
CA PHE A 33 12.30 -32.69 -6.55
C PHE A 33 11.74 -33.17 -5.21
N LEU A 34 10.49 -32.83 -4.90
CA LEU A 34 9.84 -33.09 -3.61
C LEU A 34 8.72 -34.14 -3.67
N GLY A 35 8.47 -34.73 -4.85
CA GLY A 35 7.44 -35.75 -5.05
C GLY A 35 6.04 -35.23 -4.69
N LYS A 36 5.33 -35.97 -3.82
CA LYS A 36 3.96 -35.61 -3.37
C LYS A 36 3.90 -34.24 -2.70
N PHE A 37 4.92 -33.85 -1.93
CA PHE A 37 4.94 -32.53 -1.29
C PHE A 37 5.13 -31.39 -2.30
N GLY A 38 5.95 -31.63 -3.32
CA GLY A 38 6.14 -30.69 -4.43
C GLY A 38 4.87 -30.42 -5.20
N LYS A 39 4.06 -31.46 -5.45
CA LYS A 39 2.77 -31.34 -6.14
C LYS A 39 1.76 -30.44 -5.40
N SER A 40 1.86 -30.33 -4.07
CA SER A 40 0.97 -29.47 -3.28
C SER A 40 1.34 -27.98 -3.36
N ILE A 41 2.58 -27.66 -3.71
CA ILE A 41 3.10 -26.29 -3.76
C ILE A 41 3.33 -25.80 -5.20
N GLU A 42 3.27 -26.73 -6.17
CA GLU A 42 3.45 -26.46 -7.59
C GLU A 42 2.54 -25.33 -8.08
N GLY A 43 3.14 -24.28 -8.64
CA GLY A 43 2.43 -23.11 -9.17
C GLY A 43 2.40 -21.92 -8.21
N SER A 44 2.68 -22.12 -6.91
CA SER A 44 2.82 -21.01 -5.95
C SER A 44 3.97 -20.07 -6.32
N GLY A 45 5.02 -20.58 -6.97
CA GLY A 45 6.14 -19.77 -7.44
C GLY A 45 5.77 -18.75 -8.52
N GLY A 46 4.72 -19.00 -9.31
CA GLY A 46 4.21 -18.03 -10.28
C GLY A 46 3.61 -16.80 -9.59
N GLN A 47 2.83 -17.00 -8.52
CA GLN A 47 2.28 -15.92 -7.72
C GLN A 47 3.37 -15.11 -7.00
N PHE A 48 4.45 -15.78 -6.57
CA PHE A 48 5.62 -15.09 -6.03
C PHE A 48 6.28 -14.17 -7.07
N GLU A 49 6.45 -14.64 -8.31
CA GLU A 49 7.03 -13.86 -9.40
C GLU A 49 6.12 -12.70 -9.83
N GLU A 50 4.82 -12.93 -9.92
CA GLU A 50 3.83 -11.89 -10.22
C GLU A 50 3.87 -10.76 -9.18
N GLY A 51 3.89 -11.12 -7.89
CA GLY A 51 4.06 -10.16 -6.80
C GLY A 51 5.40 -9.43 -6.89
N PHE A 52 6.48 -10.13 -7.25
CA PHE A 52 7.79 -9.51 -7.42
C PHE A 52 7.82 -8.50 -8.57
N MET A 53 7.21 -8.84 -9.71
CA MET A 53 7.12 -7.96 -10.88
C MET A 53 6.21 -6.75 -10.62
N ALA A 54 5.18 -6.90 -9.80
CA ALA A 54 4.31 -5.79 -9.39
C ALA A 54 5.05 -4.73 -8.53
N MET A 55 6.10 -5.10 -7.81
CA MET A 55 6.83 -4.16 -6.94
C MET A 55 7.40 -2.96 -7.68
N GLY A 56 7.83 -3.12 -8.93
CA GLY A 56 8.40 -2.02 -9.73
C GLY A 56 7.34 -0.94 -10.02
N ALA A 57 6.18 -1.34 -10.53
CA ALA A 57 5.08 -0.43 -10.84
C ALA A 57 4.52 0.23 -9.57
N LEU A 58 4.29 -0.55 -8.51
CA LEU A 58 3.82 -0.04 -7.21
C LEU A 58 4.83 0.95 -6.59
N GLY A 59 6.12 0.61 -6.63
CA GLY A 59 7.19 1.46 -6.12
C GLY A 59 7.31 2.77 -6.89
N LEU A 60 7.18 2.74 -8.22
CA LEU A 60 7.20 3.96 -9.04
C LEU A 60 6.03 4.89 -8.69
N ALA A 61 4.83 4.34 -8.48
CA ALA A 61 3.66 5.11 -8.07
C ALA A 61 3.86 5.76 -6.68
N MET A 62 4.35 4.99 -5.71
CA MET A 62 4.62 5.49 -4.35
C MET A 62 5.67 6.60 -4.34
N VAL A 63 6.79 6.42 -5.05
CA VAL A 63 7.86 7.43 -5.13
C VAL A 63 7.38 8.67 -5.88
N GLY A 64 6.65 8.48 -6.99
CA GLY A 64 6.08 9.59 -7.76
C GLY A 64 5.13 10.44 -6.93
N MET A 65 4.22 9.81 -6.17
CA MET A 65 3.30 10.53 -5.29
C MET A 65 4.01 11.21 -4.11
N THR A 66 5.02 10.58 -3.53
CA THR A 66 5.84 11.20 -2.48
C THR A 66 6.54 12.46 -3.01
N ALA A 67 7.05 12.44 -4.24
CA ALA A 67 7.67 13.60 -4.88
C ALA A 67 6.64 14.68 -5.28
N LEU A 68 5.42 14.30 -5.65
CA LEU A 68 4.34 15.22 -6.02
C LEU A 68 3.60 15.83 -4.83
N ALA A 69 3.64 15.20 -3.65
CA ALA A 69 2.97 15.68 -2.44
C ALA A 69 3.17 17.19 -2.15
N PRO A 70 4.39 17.76 -2.15
CA PRO A 70 4.58 19.19 -1.91
C PRO A 70 3.97 20.06 -3.02
N VAL A 71 3.99 19.59 -4.28
CA VAL A 71 3.39 20.32 -5.42
C VAL A 71 1.87 20.34 -5.29
N LEU A 72 1.26 19.19 -4.96
CA LEU A 72 -0.17 19.09 -4.72
C LEU A 72 -0.61 19.95 -3.54
N ALA A 73 0.15 19.95 -2.44
CA ALA A 73 -0.11 20.82 -1.30
C ALA A 73 -0.06 22.30 -1.68
N HIS A 74 0.90 22.70 -2.53
CA HIS A 74 1.02 24.09 -2.99
C HIS A 74 -0.13 24.49 -3.94
N VAL A 75 -0.53 23.61 -4.86
CA VAL A 75 -1.58 23.90 -5.86
C VAL A 75 -2.97 23.88 -5.22
N LEU A 76 -3.24 22.89 -4.36
CA LEU A 76 -4.56 22.69 -3.77
C LEU A 76 -4.74 23.47 -2.45
N GLY A 77 -3.65 23.77 -1.75
CA GLY A 77 -3.64 24.48 -0.47
C GLY A 77 -4.46 25.77 -0.44
N PRO A 78 -4.38 26.67 -1.44
CA PRO A 78 -5.14 27.93 -1.46
C PRO A 78 -6.66 27.76 -1.38
N VAL A 79 -7.19 26.61 -1.78
CA VAL A 79 -8.63 26.32 -1.72
C VAL A 79 -8.96 25.43 -0.52
N ILE A 80 -8.16 24.39 -0.29
CA ILE A 80 -8.48 23.37 0.71
C ILE A 80 -8.28 23.89 2.14
N ILE A 81 -7.14 24.56 2.40
CA ILE A 81 -6.81 25.06 3.72
C ILE A 81 -7.92 25.96 4.28
N PRO A 82 -8.36 27.04 3.59
CA PRO A 82 -9.39 27.91 4.13
C PRO A 82 -10.76 27.21 4.27
N VAL A 83 -11.09 26.26 3.39
CA VAL A 83 -12.35 25.51 3.49
C VAL A 83 -12.36 24.60 4.72
N TYR A 84 -11.30 23.86 4.96
CA TYR A 84 -11.21 22.97 6.11
C TYR A 84 -11.10 23.75 7.42
N GLU A 85 -10.30 24.82 7.46
CA GLU A 85 -10.21 25.69 8.65
C GLU A 85 -11.53 26.39 8.97
N MET A 86 -12.29 26.82 7.96
CA MET A 86 -13.63 27.40 8.15
C MET A 86 -14.60 26.39 8.81
N LEU A 87 -14.47 25.11 8.47
CA LEU A 87 -15.26 24.03 9.06
C LEU A 87 -14.72 23.56 10.42
N GLY A 88 -13.60 24.12 10.89
CA GLY A 88 -12.92 23.71 12.13
C GLY A 88 -12.18 22.38 12.02
N ALA A 89 -11.88 21.93 10.80
CA ALA A 89 -11.17 20.69 10.53
C ALA A 89 -9.72 20.95 10.09
N ASN A 90 -8.81 20.01 10.37
CA ASN A 90 -7.43 20.10 9.90
C ASN A 90 -7.36 19.80 8.37
N PRO A 91 -6.71 20.63 7.54
CA PRO A 91 -6.62 20.42 6.10
C PRO A 91 -6.01 19.07 5.67
N SER A 92 -5.20 18.46 6.54
CA SER A 92 -4.64 17.12 6.30
C SER A 92 -5.70 16.04 6.09
N MET A 93 -6.92 16.21 6.61
CA MET A 93 -8.01 15.26 6.42
C MET A 93 -8.38 15.07 4.95
N PHE A 94 -8.23 16.12 4.13
CA PHE A 94 -8.46 16.03 2.69
C PHE A 94 -7.64 14.92 2.03
N ALA A 95 -6.37 14.80 2.41
CA ALA A 95 -5.45 13.84 1.82
C ALA A 95 -5.89 12.40 2.09
N GLY A 96 -6.19 12.05 3.35
CA GLY A 96 -6.63 10.72 3.73
C GLY A 96 -8.04 10.36 3.27
N THR A 97 -8.89 11.37 3.02
CA THR A 97 -10.22 11.15 2.43
C THR A 97 -10.12 10.68 0.99
N LEU A 98 -9.29 11.33 0.18
CA LEU A 98 -9.25 11.09 -1.27
C LEU A 98 -8.16 10.13 -1.72
N LEU A 99 -7.02 10.09 -1.03
CA LEU A 99 -5.88 9.26 -1.41
C LEU A 99 -5.66 8.18 -0.36
N ALA A 100 -5.47 6.96 -0.84
CA ALA A 100 -5.04 5.88 0.03
C ALA A 100 -3.59 6.07 0.49
N CYS A 101 -3.25 5.41 1.59
CA CYS A 101 -1.92 5.47 2.20
C CYS A 101 -0.81 4.99 1.25
N ASP A 102 -1.08 3.99 0.43
CA ASP A 102 -0.19 3.43 -0.60
C ASP A 102 -0.05 4.33 -1.84
N MET A 103 -0.93 5.30 -2.05
CA MET A 103 -0.82 6.30 -3.11
C MET A 103 -0.26 7.64 -2.60
N GLY A 104 0.42 7.63 -1.46
CA GLY A 104 1.06 8.83 -0.91
C GLY A 104 0.13 9.80 -0.19
N GLY A 105 -1.12 9.39 0.11
CA GLY A 105 -2.04 10.18 0.93
C GLY A 105 -1.45 10.55 2.30
N PHE A 106 -0.60 9.69 2.87
CA PHE A 106 0.13 9.96 4.10
C PHE A 106 1.12 11.12 3.98
N PHE A 107 1.88 11.20 2.88
CA PHE A 107 2.84 12.28 2.65
C PHE A 107 2.12 13.60 2.38
N LEU A 108 1.04 13.58 1.60
CA LEU A 108 0.22 14.77 1.38
C LEU A 108 -0.46 15.24 2.68
N ALA A 109 -0.95 14.32 3.52
CA ALA A 109 -1.51 14.65 4.83
C ALA A 109 -0.47 15.35 5.72
N LYS A 110 0.78 14.88 5.67
CA LYS A 110 1.89 15.50 6.42
C LYS A 110 2.14 16.94 6.01
N GLU A 111 2.17 17.21 4.71
CA GLU A 111 2.38 18.58 4.17
C GLU A 111 1.21 19.51 4.51
N LEU A 112 -0.03 18.99 4.48
CA LEU A 112 -1.24 19.78 4.77
C LEU A 112 -1.54 19.95 6.26
N ALA A 113 -0.88 19.23 7.15
CA ALA A 113 -1.18 19.28 8.59
C ALA A 113 -0.63 20.51 9.32
N GLY A 114 0.26 21.29 8.68
CA GLY A 114 0.82 22.50 9.29
C GLY A 114 1.60 22.23 10.59
N GLY A 115 2.14 21.02 10.79
CA GLY A 115 2.87 20.61 11.98
C GLY A 115 2.04 19.90 13.06
N ASP A 116 0.72 19.75 12.89
CA ASP A 116 -0.12 18.96 13.79
C ASP A 116 0.13 17.46 13.59
N VAL A 117 0.94 16.88 14.47
CA VAL A 117 1.38 15.49 14.38
C VAL A 117 0.21 14.50 14.50
N ALA A 118 -0.78 14.80 15.33
CA ALA A 118 -1.90 13.89 15.54
C ALA A 118 -2.81 13.86 14.29
N ALA A 119 -3.05 15.01 13.68
CA ALA A 119 -3.91 15.12 12.50
C ALA A 119 -3.36 14.35 11.30
N TRP A 120 -2.07 14.51 10.94
CA TRP A 120 -1.56 13.78 9.77
C TRP A 120 -1.43 12.27 10.01
N LEU A 121 -1.13 11.82 11.24
CA LEU A 121 -1.13 10.38 11.54
C LEU A 121 -2.53 9.79 11.43
N TYR A 122 -3.54 10.49 11.97
CA TYR A 122 -4.93 10.05 11.85
C TYR A 122 -5.39 10.02 10.38
N SER A 123 -5.18 11.12 9.64
CA SER A 123 -5.55 11.21 8.23
C SER A 123 -4.81 10.19 7.38
N GLY A 124 -3.48 10.14 7.49
CA GLY A 124 -2.66 9.32 6.62
C GLY A 124 -2.72 7.82 6.93
N LEU A 125 -2.87 7.42 8.20
CA LEU A 125 -2.86 6.00 8.59
C LEU A 125 -4.25 5.42 8.74
N ILE A 126 -5.20 6.14 9.34
CA ILE A 126 -6.55 5.60 9.61
C ILE A 126 -7.47 5.96 8.46
N LEU A 127 -7.64 7.26 8.18
CA LEU A 127 -8.56 7.70 7.12
C LEU A 127 -8.09 7.21 5.75
N GLY A 128 -6.80 7.33 5.47
CA GLY A 128 -6.14 6.88 4.25
C GLY A 128 -6.01 5.36 4.10
N SER A 129 -6.26 4.55 5.14
CA SER A 129 -6.36 3.10 5.00
C SER A 129 -7.79 2.59 4.89
N MET A 130 -8.78 3.45 5.15
CA MET A 130 -10.20 3.08 5.09
C MET A 130 -10.94 3.79 3.95
N MET A 131 -11.00 5.12 4.00
CA MET A 131 -11.76 5.93 3.04
C MET A 131 -11.00 6.09 1.72
N GLY A 132 -9.69 6.39 1.77
CA GLY A 132 -8.86 6.53 0.57
C GLY A 132 -8.93 5.33 -0.39
N PRO A 133 -8.74 4.08 0.07
CA PRO A 133 -8.86 2.90 -0.79
C PRO A 133 -10.28 2.72 -1.31
N THR A 134 -11.30 3.01 -0.49
CA THR A 134 -12.69 2.93 -0.91
C THR A 134 -12.95 3.87 -2.09
N ILE A 135 -12.46 5.11 -2.04
CA ILE A 135 -12.67 6.07 -3.13
C ILE A 135 -11.87 5.67 -4.36
N VAL A 136 -10.57 5.43 -4.23
CA VAL A 136 -9.71 5.28 -5.42
C VAL A 136 -9.81 3.91 -6.07
N PHE A 137 -10.14 2.86 -5.33
CA PHE A 137 -10.35 1.53 -5.90
C PHE A 137 -11.82 1.23 -6.24
N SER A 138 -12.80 1.89 -5.61
CA SER A 138 -14.23 1.65 -5.94
C SER A 138 -14.79 2.65 -6.95
N ILE A 139 -14.27 3.87 -7.00
CA ILE A 139 -14.52 4.79 -8.11
C ILE A 139 -13.38 4.56 -9.09
N PRO A 140 -13.64 4.00 -10.29
CA PRO A 140 -12.58 3.65 -11.22
C PRO A 140 -11.99 4.93 -11.82
N VAL A 141 -11.07 5.55 -11.09
CA VAL A 141 -10.22 6.63 -11.59
C VAL A 141 -8.89 6.05 -12.13
N ALA A 142 -8.59 4.79 -11.80
CA ALA A 142 -7.29 4.14 -12.05
C ALA A 142 -7.36 2.74 -12.72
N LEU A 143 -8.49 2.35 -13.32
CA LEU A 143 -8.60 1.15 -14.18
C LEU A 143 -8.76 1.56 -15.65
#